data_AF-A0A9D5RE83-F1
#
_entry.id   AF-A0A9D5RE83-F1
#
_cell.length_a   1.000
_cell.length_b   1.000
_cell.length_c   1.000
_cell.angle_alpha   90.00
_cell.angle_beta   90.00
_cell.angle_gamma   90.00
#
_symmetry.space_group_name_H-M   'P 1'
#
loop_
_entity.id
_entity.type
_entity.pdbx_description
1 polymer ?
#
loop_
_entity_poly.entity_id
_entity_poly.type
_entity_poly.pdbx_seq_one_letter_code
_entity_poly.pdbx_strand_id
1 'polypeptide(L)' 'MTEAAAAQKRYCEENEIPQFAPANGWCSACGRNIYEPYTYRGREEDTRGISVDAAGKRLITSCPHCNTTFCD' A
#
# COMPACT_ATOMS: atom_id res chain seq x y z
N MET A 1 -12.07 -0.44 -5.78
CA MET A 1 -11.45 -0.36 -4.43
C MET A 1 -11.15 -1.79 -4.00
N THR A 2 -9.91 -2.09 -3.62
CA THR A 2 -9.49 -3.45 -3.23
C THR A 2 -9.80 -3.72 -1.75
N GLU A 3 -9.83 -4.98 -1.34
CA GLU A 3 -10.02 -5.35 0.08
C GLU A 3 -8.92 -4.77 0.98
N ALA A 4 -7.66 -4.75 0.49
CA ALA A 4 -6.55 -4.18 1.23
C ALA A 4 -6.66 -2.66 1.40
N ALA A 5 -7.16 -1.94 0.38
CA ALA A 5 -7.42 -0.50 0.50
C ALA A 5 -8.52 -0.21 1.53
N ALA A 6 -9.56 -1.06 1.58
CA ALA A 6 -10.60 -0.96 2.60
C ALA A 6 -10.06 -1.28 4.00
N ALA A 7 -9.18 -2.28 4.13
CA ALA A 7 -8.51 -2.59 5.39
C ALA A 7 -7.65 -1.43 5.90
N GLN A 8 -6.85 -0.80 5.03
CA GLN A 8 -6.07 0.38 5.40
C GLN A 8 -6.95 1.54 5.86
N LYS A 9 -8.04 1.78 5.13
CA LYS A 9 -9.00 2.82 5.49
C LYS A 9 -9.58 2.58 6.89
N ARG A 10 -10.07 1.38 7.16
CA ARG A 10 -10.59 0.99 8.49
C ARG A 10 -9.55 1.15 9.59
N TYR A 11 -8.33 0.65 9.36
CA TYR A 11 -7.23 0.80 10.31
C TYR A 11 -6.96 2.28 10.65
N CYS A 12 -6.97 3.16 9.65
CA CYS A 12 -6.76 4.59 9.86
C CYS A 12 -7.92 5.23 10.63
N GLU A 13 -9.17 4.89 10.29
CA GLU A 13 -10.38 5.36 10.97
C GLU A 13 -10.43 4.92 12.44
N GLU A 14 -10.14 3.65 12.72
CA GLU A 14 -10.14 3.08 14.09
C GLU A 14 -9.06 3.66 15.00
N ASN A 15 -7.93 4.09 14.42
CA ASN A 15 -6.82 4.68 15.17
C ASN A 15 -6.81 6.21 15.11
N GLU A 16 -7.82 6.85 14.48
CA GLU A 16 -7.92 8.31 14.32
C GLU A 16 -6.68 8.94 13.66
N ILE A 17 -6.06 8.23 12.71
CA ILE A 17 -4.87 8.67 11.98
C ILE A 17 -5.20 9.00 10.52
N PRO A 18 -4.48 9.96 9.90
CA PRO A 18 -4.69 10.29 8.50
C PRO A 18 -4.32 9.11 7.58
N GLN A 19 -5.18 8.86 6.60
CA GLN A 19 -4.89 7.90 5.54
C GLN A 19 -3.93 8.52 4.52
N PHE A 20 -2.66 8.11 4.55
CA PHE A 20 -1.66 8.52 3.56
C PHE A 20 -1.71 7.68 2.28
N ALA A 21 -1.91 6.37 2.42
CA ALA A 21 -1.92 5.48 1.27
C ALA A 21 -3.10 5.75 0.33
N PRO A 22 -2.89 5.68 -1.00
CA PRO A 22 -3.91 5.96 -1.99
C PRO A 22 -5.14 5.05 -1.79
N ALA A 23 -6.33 5.66 -1.70
CA ALA A 23 -7.59 4.95 -1.46
C ALA A 23 -7.97 3.97 -2.60
N ASN A 24 -7.46 4.21 -3.81
CA ASN A 24 -7.62 3.31 -4.95
C ASN A 24 -6.47 2.29 -5.06
N GLY A 25 -5.43 2.40 -4.24
CA GLY A 25 -4.21 1.59 -4.28
C GLY A 25 -3.17 2.01 -5.32
N TRP A 26 -3.46 2.97 -6.21
CA TRP A 26 -2.56 3.32 -7.30
C TRP A 26 -1.54 4.36 -6.87
N CYS A 27 -0.25 4.00 -6.96
CA CYS A 27 0.84 4.94 -6.72
C CYS A 27 0.95 5.94 -7.89
N SER A 28 0.93 7.24 -7.60
CA SER A 28 1.09 8.31 -8.59
C SER A 28 2.47 8.34 -9.24
N ALA A 29 3.51 7.88 -8.54
CA ALA A 29 4.89 7.90 -9.03
C ALA A 29 5.23 6.75 -9.99
N CYS A 30 4.83 5.52 -9.68
CA CYS A 30 5.15 4.35 -10.50
C CYS A 30 3.97 3.77 -11.28
N GLY A 31 2.75 4.27 -11.04
CA GLY A 31 1.54 3.81 -11.72
C GLY A 31 1.14 2.37 -11.39
N ARG A 32 1.66 1.79 -10.29
CA ARG A 32 1.35 0.41 -9.86
C ARG A 32 0.43 0.41 -8.66
N ASN A 33 -0.38 -0.64 -8.54
CA ASN A 33 -1.19 -0.89 -7.36
C ASN A 33 -0.29 -1.38 -6.21
N ILE A 34 -0.28 -0.67 -5.08
CA ILE A 34 0.56 -0.98 -3.91
C ILE A 34 0.14 -2.28 -3.19
N TYR A 35 -1.09 -2.72 -3.41
CA TYR A 35 -1.63 -3.94 -2.80
C TYR A 35 -1.46 -5.17 -3.68
N GLU A 36 -1.09 -4.99 -4.95
CA GLU A 36 -0.82 -6.11 -5.85
C GLU A 36 0.65 -6.52 -5.75
N PRO A 37 0.93 -7.84 -5.82
CA PRO A 37 2.29 -8.33 -5.86
C PRO A 37 2.96 -7.87 -7.16
N TYR A 38 4.17 -7.33 -7.03
CA TYR A 38 5.00 -6.95 -8.15
C TYR A 38 6.43 -7.44 -7.91
N THR A 39 6.91 -8.25 -8.84
CA THR A 39 8.24 -8.82 -8.82
C THR A 39 9.21 -7.93 -9.60
N TYR A 40 10.16 -7.31 -8.90
CA TYR A 40 11.20 -6.54 -9.56
C TYR A 40 12.23 -7.49 -10.21
N ARG A 41 12.53 -7.29 -11.50
CA ARG A 41 13.51 -8.08 -12.28
C ARG A 41 13.28 -9.60 -12.32
N GLY A 42 12.07 -10.08 -12.01
CA GLY A 42 11.70 -11.49 -12.13
C GLY A 42 12.28 -12.42 -11.05
N ARG A 43 12.83 -11.88 -9.96
CA ARG A 43 13.26 -12.68 -8.80
C ARG A 43 12.19 -12.68 -7.74
N GLU A 44 11.72 -13.86 -7.32
CA GLU A 44 10.62 -14.00 -6.37
C GLU A 44 10.89 -13.29 -5.03
N GLU A 45 12.15 -13.30 -4.56
CA GLU A 45 12.63 -12.57 -3.38
C GLU A 45 12.42 -11.05 -3.45
N ASP A 46 12.33 -10.50 -4.66
CA ASP A 46 12.08 -9.09 -4.94
C ASP A 46 10.59 -8.81 -5.15
N THR A 47 9.69 -9.76 -4.85
CA THR A 47 8.24 -9.55 -4.91
C THR A 47 7.80 -8.70 -3.73
N ARG A 48 7.25 -7.53 -4.05
CA ARG A 48 6.74 -6.57 -3.08
C ARG A 48 5.25 -6.38 -3.30
N GLY A 49 4.57 -5.90 -2.27
CA GLY A 49 3.12 -5.70 -2.29
C GLY A 49 2.61 -5.77 -0.87
N ILE A 50 1.55 -5.01 -0.58
CA ILE A 50 0.97 -4.96 0.76
C ILE A 50 -0.25 -5.86 0.80
N SER A 51 -0.19 -6.92 1.61
CA SER A 51 -1.32 -7.81 1.83
C SER A 51 -2.45 -7.11 2.58
N VAL A 52 -3.65 -7.68 2.50
CA VAL A 52 -4.83 -7.22 3.27
C VAL A 52 -4.53 -7.22 4.77
N ASP A 53 -3.88 -8.27 5.28
CA ASP A 53 -3.51 -8.39 6.69
C ASP A 53 -2.53 -7.29 7.13
N ALA A 54 -1.52 -7.00 6.32
CA ALA A 54 -0.57 -5.93 6.60
C ALA A 54 -1.25 -4.55 6.57
N ALA A 55 -2.14 -4.31 5.60
CA ALA A 55 -2.92 -3.07 5.51
C ALA A 55 -3.88 -2.88 6.71
N GLY A 56 -4.34 -3.97 7.32
CA GLY A 56 -5.17 -3.90 8.53
C GLY A 56 -4.40 -3.70 9.83
N LYS A 57 -3.06 -3.75 9.83
CA LYS A 57 -2.25 -3.79 11.06
C LYS A 57 -1.22 -2.68 11.19
N ARG A 58 -0.88 -1.97 10.10
CA ARG A 58 0.10 -0.89 10.13
C ARG A 58 -0.27 0.26 9.21
N LEU A 59 0.19 1.46 9.56
CA LEU A 59 0.09 2.62 8.69
C LEU A 59 0.98 2.47 7.46
N ILE A 60 0.40 2.61 6.28
CA ILE A 60 1.13 2.63 5.02
C ILE A 60 1.43 4.08 4.64
N THR A 61 2.71 4.43 4.65
CA THR A 61 3.20 5.78 4.35
C THR A 61 4.02 5.86 3.07
N SER A 62 4.33 4.73 2.42
CA SER A 62 5.15 4.70 1.22
C SER A 62 4.75 3.58 0.26
N CYS A 63 5.05 3.76 -1.02
CA CYS A 63 4.87 2.74 -2.04
C CYS A 63 5.90 1.59 -1.84
N PRO A 64 5.47 0.32 -1.74
CA PRO A 64 6.38 -0.80 -1.61
C PRO A 64 7.22 -1.04 -2.89
N HIS A 65 6.74 -0.57 -4.04
CA HIS A 65 7.36 -0.86 -5.34
C HIS A 65 8.47 0.12 -5.72
N CYS A 66 8.21 1.43 -5.56
CA CYS A 66 9.16 2.49 -5.93
C CYS A 66 9.71 3.29 -4.74
N ASN A 67 9.32 2.93 -3.51
CA ASN A 67 9.77 3.60 -2.27
C ASN A 67 9.44 5.09 -2.18
N THR A 68 8.55 5.61 -3.04
CA THR A 68 8.02 6.98 -2.92
C THR A 68 7.17 7.11 -1.64
N THR A 69 7.38 8.18 -0.89
CA THR A 69 6.55 8.56 0.27
C THR A 69 5.19 9.09 -0.19
N PHE A 70 4.14 8.80 0.59
CA PHE A 70 2.82 9.40 0.48
C PHE A 70 2.58 10.47 1.55
N CYS A 71 3.51 10.63 2.48
CA CYS A 71 3.55 11.75 3.40
C CYS A 71 4.21 12.92 2.68
N ASP A 72 3.44 13.99 2.47
CA ASP A 72 3.90 15.33 2.13
C ASP A 72 3.78 16.25 3.35
#